data_AF-A0A7V9DGT3-F1
#
_entry.id   AF-A0A7V9DGT3-F1
#
_cell.length_a   1.000
_cell.length_b   1.000
_cell.length_c   1.000
_cell.angle_alpha   90.00
_cell.angle_beta   90.00
_cell.angle_gamma   90.00
#
_symmetry.space_group_name_H-M   'P 1'
#
loop_
_entity.id
_entity.type
_entity.pdbx_description
1 polymer ?
#
loop_
_entity_poly.entity_id
_entity_poly.type
_entity_poly.pdbx_seq_one_letter_code
_entity_poly.pdbx_strand_id
1 'polypeptide(L)'
;MHRLVKVARSFFSQASRPPWARHARRSARRTNRTAPGSEAAVINPRSSHDPLQPCSADGRCGWRCGSASAGAASARPDEGNGIDRFDAQLNAVPHDPAADGGSDVTGTAKLLRRADNDVMVQIKASGLDALPHAMHIHGKEAAAEIAMCPGADRRDDLVDDGLIETVEGLPDYGGILVSFTLFGDTSPASALDLPRFASADTVGNLEYKRTIAVPANVASRLDEMHIVIHGTDLDGNGSYGGRTTALGAPLEAELPVACGEIKAKH
;
A
#
# COMPACT_ATOMS: atom_id res chain seq x y z
N MET A 1 -4.22 15.68 -21.29
CA MET A 1 -5.48 15.53 -20.51
C MET A 1 -6.16 14.18 -20.74
N HIS A 2 -6.59 13.80 -21.96
CA HIS A 2 -7.25 12.50 -22.20
C HIS A 2 -6.39 11.24 -21.94
N ARG A 3 -5.05 11.33 -21.99
CA ARG A 3 -4.13 10.21 -21.66
C ARG A 3 -3.99 9.96 -20.15
N LEU A 4 -4.01 11.02 -19.32
CA LEU A 4 -3.84 10.92 -17.85
C LEU A 4 -5.06 10.27 -17.17
N VAL A 5 -6.27 10.67 -17.56
CA VAL A 5 -7.53 10.06 -17.07
C VAL A 5 -7.63 8.57 -17.44
N LYS A 6 -7.08 8.18 -18.60
CA LYS A 6 -7.10 6.79 -19.09
C LYS A 6 -6.13 5.90 -18.32
N VAL A 7 -4.99 6.44 -17.90
CA VAL A 7 -4.01 5.74 -17.04
C VAL A 7 -4.59 5.59 -15.62
N ALA A 8 -5.14 6.66 -15.02
CA ALA A 8 -5.78 6.61 -13.70
C ALA A 8 -6.94 5.60 -13.63
N ARG A 9 -7.79 5.56 -14.66
CA ARG A 9 -8.86 4.55 -14.78
C ARG A 9 -8.34 3.12 -14.92
N SER A 10 -7.18 2.90 -15.53
CA SER A 10 -6.60 1.56 -15.67
C SER A 10 -6.11 0.98 -14.33
N PHE A 11 -5.68 1.84 -13.40
CA PHE A 11 -5.32 1.43 -12.03
C PHE A 11 -6.56 1.09 -11.19
N PHE A 12 -7.65 1.84 -11.35
CA PHE A 12 -8.89 1.61 -10.60
C PHE A 12 -9.80 0.52 -11.18
N SER A 13 -9.69 0.22 -12.48
CA SER A 13 -10.56 -0.75 -13.16
C SER A 13 -10.36 -2.21 -12.73
N GLN A 14 -9.35 -2.53 -11.92
CA GLN A 14 -9.16 -3.88 -11.36
C GLN A 14 -9.83 -4.05 -9.98
N ALA A 15 -10.36 -2.98 -9.38
CA ALA A 15 -11.21 -3.09 -8.21
C ALA A 15 -12.55 -3.73 -8.60
N SER A 16 -12.80 -4.92 -8.05
CA SER A 16 -14.09 -5.58 -8.17
C SER A 16 -15.17 -4.66 -7.61
N ARG A 17 -16.23 -4.39 -8.38
CA ARG A 17 -17.35 -3.51 -7.97
C ARG A 17 -17.84 -3.90 -6.55
N PRO A 18 -17.93 -2.96 -5.60
CA PRO A 18 -18.31 -3.27 -4.23
C PRO A 18 -19.75 -3.81 -4.15
N PRO A 19 -20.04 -4.72 -3.20
CA PRO A 19 -21.30 -5.47 -3.13
C PRO A 19 -22.56 -4.62 -2.88
N TRP A 20 -22.44 -3.34 -2.53
CA TRP A 20 -23.60 -2.46 -2.31
C TRP A 20 -24.31 -2.03 -3.60
N ALA A 21 -23.69 -2.20 -4.77
CA ALA A 21 -24.26 -1.83 -6.07
C ALA A 21 -25.32 -2.82 -6.64
N ARG A 22 -25.82 -3.80 -5.86
CA ARG A 22 -26.75 -4.84 -6.34
C ARG A 22 -28.05 -4.96 -5.56
N HIS A 23 -28.73 -3.87 -5.23
CA HIS A 23 -30.12 -3.94 -4.74
C HIS A 23 -31.07 -3.04 -5.53
N ALA A 24 -31.30 -3.40 -6.80
CA ALA A 24 -32.51 -3.03 -7.53
C ALA A 24 -32.73 -3.97 -8.73
N ARG A 25 -33.42 -5.09 -8.50
CA ARG A 25 -34.55 -5.61 -9.33
C ARG A 25 -34.87 -7.06 -8.95
N ARG A 26 -36.12 -7.25 -8.56
CA ARG A 26 -36.75 -8.50 -8.13
C ARG A 26 -36.92 -9.51 -9.28
N SER A 27 -36.74 -10.78 -8.91
CA SER A 27 -37.64 -11.93 -9.17
C SER A 27 -37.98 -12.33 -10.62
N ALA A 28 -37.50 -13.51 -11.03
CA ALA A 28 -38.36 -14.61 -11.48
C ALA A 28 -37.61 -15.96 -11.66
N ARG A 29 -38.17 -17.01 -11.04
CA ARG A 29 -38.18 -18.46 -11.40
C ARG A 29 -36.83 -19.22 -11.48
N ARG A 30 -36.51 -20.17 -10.60
CA ARG A 30 -37.12 -21.47 -10.19
C ARG A 30 -36.67 -22.67 -11.07
N THR A 31 -36.00 -23.63 -10.40
CA THR A 31 -35.76 -25.08 -10.68
C THR A 31 -34.84 -25.43 -11.87
N ASN A 32 -33.96 -26.43 -11.82
CA ASN A 32 -34.15 -27.78 -11.27
C ASN A 32 -32.82 -28.55 -11.00
N ARG A 33 -32.92 -29.58 -10.16
CA ARG A 33 -31.95 -30.64 -9.78
C ARG A 33 -31.32 -31.38 -10.97
N THR A 34 -30.09 -31.94 -10.80
CA THR A 34 -29.80 -33.38 -10.51
C THR A 34 -28.28 -33.69 -10.52
N ALA A 35 -27.81 -34.39 -9.48
CA ALA A 35 -26.66 -35.33 -9.50
C ALA A 35 -27.26 -36.77 -9.55
N PRO A 36 -26.54 -37.91 -9.78
CA PRO A 36 -25.35 -38.38 -8.99
C PRO A 36 -24.37 -39.38 -9.70
N GLY A 37 -23.40 -39.93 -8.93
CA GLY A 37 -22.76 -41.27 -9.11
C GLY A 37 -21.24 -41.24 -9.40
N SER A 38 -20.35 -41.52 -8.43
CA SER A 38 -19.68 -42.83 -8.09
C SER A 38 -18.69 -43.31 -9.18
N GLU A 39 -17.42 -43.69 -8.92
CA GLU A 39 -16.91 -44.67 -7.96
C GLU A 39 -15.36 -44.63 -7.88
N ALA A 40 -14.78 -45.28 -6.87
CA ALA A 40 -13.35 -45.45 -6.53
C ALA A 40 -12.57 -46.31 -7.58
N ALA A 41 -11.23 -46.41 -7.63
CA ALA A 41 -10.34 -46.98 -6.61
C ALA A 41 -8.85 -47.02 -7.08
N VAL A 42 -7.94 -46.73 -6.13
CA VAL A 42 -6.71 -47.46 -5.70
C VAL A 42 -5.69 -47.96 -6.76
N ILE A 43 -4.40 -47.62 -6.56
CA ILE A 43 -3.25 -48.53 -6.26
C ILE A 43 -1.93 -47.80 -6.61
N ASN A 44 -1.06 -47.69 -5.62
CA ASN A 44 0.38 -47.43 -5.70
C ASN A 44 1.06 -48.69 -5.12
N PRO A 45 2.19 -49.22 -5.64
CA PRO A 45 3.44 -49.01 -4.89
C PRO A 45 4.78 -49.15 -5.66
N ARG A 46 5.81 -48.47 -5.13
CA ARG A 46 7.26 -48.82 -5.05
C ARG A 46 8.01 -49.01 -6.40
N SER A 47 9.30 -48.78 -6.56
CA SER A 47 10.46 -49.02 -5.69
C SER A 47 11.72 -48.34 -6.28
N SER A 48 12.63 -47.91 -5.41
CA SER A 48 14.10 -48.00 -5.46
C SER A 48 14.84 -48.09 -6.80
N HIS A 49 15.86 -47.24 -6.99
CA HIS A 49 17.28 -47.66 -7.05
C HIS A 49 18.21 -46.44 -7.22
N ASP A 50 19.07 -46.23 -6.21
CA ASP A 50 20.39 -45.56 -6.31
C ASP A 50 21.37 -46.54 -7.00
N PRO A 51 22.46 -46.09 -7.66
CA PRO A 51 23.64 -45.71 -6.89
C PRO A 51 24.56 -44.61 -7.45
N LEU A 52 25.25 -43.98 -6.48
CA LEU A 52 26.46 -43.16 -6.56
C LEU A 52 27.67 -43.86 -7.21
N GLN A 53 28.48 -43.09 -7.95
CA GLN A 53 29.92 -43.29 -8.20
C GLN A 53 30.59 -41.93 -8.56
N PRO A 54 31.92 -41.75 -8.45
CA PRO A 54 32.75 -41.90 -7.25
C PRO A 54 33.70 -40.69 -7.01
N CYS A 55 34.16 -40.55 -5.76
CA CYS A 55 35.29 -39.68 -5.41
C CYS A 55 36.60 -40.21 -5.99
N SER A 56 37.44 -39.33 -6.54
CA SER A 56 38.78 -39.68 -7.03
C SER A 56 39.79 -39.83 -5.89
N ALA A 57 40.62 -40.85 -6.05
CA ALA A 57 41.76 -41.17 -5.23
C ALA A 57 42.89 -40.17 -5.47
N ASP A 58 43.28 -39.42 -4.45
CA ASP A 58 44.65 -38.95 -4.29
C ASP A 58 44.91 -38.56 -2.82
N GLY A 59 45.24 -39.58 -2.04
CA GLY A 59 45.70 -39.42 -0.66
C GLY A 59 47.05 -38.71 -0.61
N ARG A 60 47.03 -37.40 -0.34
CA ARG A 60 48.21 -36.64 0.12
C ARG A 60 47.81 -35.65 1.21
N CYS A 61 48.06 -36.03 2.46
CA CYS A 61 48.24 -35.09 3.56
C CYS A 61 49.54 -34.33 3.35
N GLY A 62 49.45 -33.03 3.04
CA GLY A 62 50.60 -32.15 2.91
C GLY A 62 50.39 -30.88 3.72
N TRP A 63 51.10 -30.76 4.84
CA TRP A 63 51.26 -29.51 5.57
C TRP A 63 52.03 -28.52 4.68
N ARG A 64 51.36 -27.43 4.29
CA ARG A 64 52.02 -26.24 3.74
C ARG A 64 51.88 -25.12 4.76
N CYS A 65 52.99 -24.80 5.43
CA CYS A 65 53.21 -23.47 6.00
C CYS A 65 53.24 -22.47 4.84
N GLY A 66 52.15 -21.74 4.66
CA GLY A 66 52.02 -20.64 3.71
C GLY A 66 51.92 -19.33 4.48
N SER A 67 52.84 -18.43 4.16
CA SER A 67 53.06 -17.08 4.68
C SER A 67 51.78 -16.28 4.94
N ALA A 68 51.65 -15.74 6.15
CA ALA A 68 50.63 -14.76 6.50
C ALA A 68 50.95 -13.42 5.82
N SER A 69 50.32 -13.15 4.68
CA SER A 69 50.12 -11.79 4.19
C SER A 69 49.07 -11.13 5.08
N ALA A 70 49.44 -10.03 5.73
CA ALA A 70 48.51 -9.15 6.42
C ALA A 70 47.53 -8.59 5.38
N GLY A 71 46.34 -9.20 5.29
CA GLY A 71 45.22 -8.62 4.57
C GLY A 71 44.83 -7.33 5.27
N ALA A 72 44.81 -6.23 4.53
CA ALA A 72 44.12 -5.03 4.95
C ALA A 72 42.68 -5.43 5.31
N ALA A 73 42.30 -5.25 6.57
CA ALA A 73 40.93 -5.37 6.99
C ALA A 73 40.14 -4.29 6.26
N SER A 74 39.51 -4.66 5.14
CA SER A 74 38.42 -3.88 4.58
C SER A 74 37.41 -3.69 5.70
N ALA A 75 37.24 -2.45 6.15
CA ALA A 75 36.17 -2.09 7.06
C ALA A 75 34.87 -2.61 6.45
N ARG A 76 34.29 -3.64 7.07
CA ARG A 76 32.93 -4.07 6.74
C ARG A 76 32.04 -2.87 7.05
N PRO A 77 31.09 -2.51 6.17
CA PRO A 77 30.00 -1.67 6.59
C PRO A 77 29.39 -2.33 7.83
N ASP A 78 29.06 -1.52 8.83
CA ASP A 78 28.28 -1.97 9.97
C ASP A 78 27.09 -2.79 9.46
N GLU A 79 27.09 -4.10 9.71
CA GLU A 79 25.94 -4.96 9.40
C GLU A 79 24.86 -4.64 10.44
N GLY A 80 24.24 -3.49 10.24
CA GLY A 80 23.20 -2.93 11.08
C GLY A 80 21.95 -3.79 11.04
N ASN A 81 21.95 -4.91 11.75
CA ASN A 81 20.79 -5.74 12.13
C ASN A 81 19.75 -6.10 11.04
N GLY A 82 20.03 -5.90 9.74
CA GLY A 82 19.13 -6.16 8.62
C GLY A 82 17.79 -5.39 8.65
N ILE A 83 17.71 -4.25 9.36
CA ILE A 83 16.48 -3.46 9.48
C ILE A 83 16.76 -1.99 9.13
N ASP A 84 16.15 -1.54 8.04
CA ASP A 84 16.15 -0.12 7.65
C ASP A 84 14.97 0.62 8.28
N ARG A 85 15.22 1.85 8.72
CA ARG A 85 14.24 2.67 9.42
C ARG A 85 13.85 3.85 8.56
N PHE A 86 12.55 4.13 8.52
CA PHE A 86 12.01 5.30 7.86
C PHE A 86 10.95 5.96 8.73
N ASP A 87 10.74 7.25 8.50
CA ASP A 87 9.63 7.99 9.10
C ASP A 87 8.97 8.93 8.09
N ALA A 88 7.72 9.29 8.35
CA ALA A 88 7.02 10.35 7.63
C ALA A 88 6.29 11.25 8.64
N GLN A 89 6.42 12.55 8.46
CA GLN A 89 5.58 13.54 9.13
C GLN A 89 4.41 13.86 8.20
N LEU A 90 3.19 13.52 8.62
CA LEU A 90 1.98 13.77 7.86
C LEU A 90 1.44 15.15 8.24
N ASN A 91 1.20 15.99 7.25
CA ASN A 91 0.56 17.28 7.39
C ASN A 91 -0.72 17.31 6.57
N ALA A 92 -1.65 18.19 6.95
CA ALA A 92 -2.89 18.38 6.23
C ALA A 92 -2.61 18.69 4.75
N VAL A 93 -3.39 18.08 3.87
CA VAL A 93 -3.38 18.43 2.44
C VAL A 93 -3.91 19.86 2.33
N PRO A 94 -3.25 20.75 1.56
CA PRO A 94 -3.61 22.16 1.57
C PRO A 94 -4.84 22.41 0.68
N HIS A 95 -6.01 21.94 1.10
CA HIS A 95 -7.30 22.39 0.56
C HIS A 95 -7.60 23.83 0.97
N ASP A 96 -8.62 24.43 0.36
CA ASP A 96 -9.21 25.65 0.88
C ASP A 96 -9.92 25.35 2.23
N PRO A 97 -9.58 26.05 3.33
CA PRO A 97 -10.19 25.82 4.63
C PRO A 97 -11.71 26.00 4.67
N ALA A 98 -12.28 26.80 3.75
CA ALA A 98 -13.73 26.95 3.65
C ALA A 98 -14.39 25.75 2.98
N ALA A 99 -13.66 25.01 2.14
CA ALA A 99 -14.16 23.86 1.39
C ALA A 99 -14.04 22.55 2.17
N ASP A 100 -12.97 22.38 2.95
CA ASP A 100 -12.70 21.14 3.71
C ASP A 100 -13.19 21.19 5.17
N GLY A 101 -13.85 22.27 5.58
CA GLY A 101 -14.32 22.47 6.96
C GLY A 101 -13.22 22.88 7.95
N GLY A 102 -12.04 23.30 7.45
CA GLY A 102 -10.90 23.69 8.26
C GLY A 102 -10.08 22.49 8.73
N SER A 103 -9.95 21.47 7.88
CA SER A 103 -9.24 20.24 8.20
C SER A 103 -7.79 20.53 8.63
N ASP A 104 -7.37 19.93 9.74
CA ASP A 104 -6.04 20.12 10.33
C ASP A 104 -5.36 18.78 10.64
N VAL A 105 -5.68 17.75 9.83
CA VAL A 105 -5.15 16.39 10.05
C VAL A 105 -3.62 16.41 10.12
N THR A 106 -3.09 15.88 11.22
CA THR A 106 -1.65 15.72 11.42
C THR A 106 -1.34 14.30 11.85
N GLY A 107 -0.13 13.83 11.57
CA GLY A 107 0.24 12.49 11.96
C GLY A 107 1.71 12.17 11.80
N THR A 108 2.08 10.96 12.22
CA THR A 108 3.41 10.40 12.03
C THR A 108 3.30 8.97 11.57
N ALA A 109 4.22 8.56 10.70
CA ALA A 109 4.40 7.17 10.33
C ALA A 109 5.83 6.72 10.65
N LYS A 110 5.96 5.48 11.08
CA LYS A 110 7.24 4.79 11.26
C LYS A 110 7.21 3.50 10.46
N LEU A 111 8.23 3.26 9.66
CA LEU A 111 8.37 2.07 8.85
C LEU A 111 9.69 1.38 9.21
N LEU A 112 9.64 0.08 9.49
CA LEU A 112 10.82 -0.76 9.66
C LEU A 112 10.82 -1.82 8.56
N ARG A 113 11.69 -1.66 7.57
CA ARG A 113 11.87 -2.61 6.48
C ARG A 113 12.81 -3.72 6.94
N ARG A 114 12.39 -4.98 6.79
CA ARG A 114 13.21 -6.17 7.00
C ARG A 114 13.77 -6.70 5.68
N ALA A 115 14.74 -7.60 5.77
CA ALA A 115 15.47 -8.16 4.62
C ALA A 115 14.59 -8.92 3.59
N ASP A 116 13.40 -9.37 3.97
CA ASP A 116 12.43 -10.08 3.13
C ASP A 116 11.41 -9.15 2.43
N ASN A 117 11.61 -7.84 2.51
CA ASN A 117 10.67 -6.79 2.08
C ASN A 117 9.39 -6.69 2.93
N ASP A 118 9.33 -7.38 4.08
CA ASP A 118 8.31 -7.07 5.07
C ASP A 118 8.59 -5.71 5.69
N VAL A 119 7.54 -4.89 5.77
CA VAL A 119 7.61 -3.58 6.41
C VAL A 119 6.66 -3.58 7.59
N MET A 120 7.19 -3.40 8.80
CA MET A 120 6.37 -3.06 9.95
C MET A 120 6.03 -1.58 9.89
N VAL A 121 4.76 -1.28 9.75
CA VAL A 121 4.23 0.09 9.66
C VAL A 121 3.51 0.40 10.97
N GLN A 122 3.77 1.59 11.51
CA GLN A 122 2.95 2.22 12.55
C GLN A 122 2.57 3.62 12.08
N ILE A 123 1.28 3.94 12.07
CA ILE A 123 0.76 5.28 11.75
C ILE A 123 -0.06 5.76 12.93
N LYS A 124 0.13 7.02 13.30
CA LYS A 124 -0.71 7.75 14.25
C LYS A 124 -1.14 9.04 13.61
N ALA A 125 -2.43 9.34 13.62
CA ALA A 125 -2.97 10.58 13.10
C ALA A 125 -4.05 11.13 14.02
N SER A 126 -4.26 12.45 13.98
CA SER A 126 -5.26 13.20 14.74
C SER A 126 -5.97 14.18 13.80
N GLY A 127 -7.18 14.61 14.18
CA GLY A 127 -8.00 15.53 13.37
C GLY A 127 -8.89 14.83 12.34
N LEU A 128 -9.05 13.50 12.47
CA LEU A 128 -9.86 12.68 11.57
C LEU A 128 -11.29 12.50 12.10
N ASP A 129 -12.25 12.19 11.23
CA ASP A 129 -13.59 11.75 11.64
C ASP A 129 -13.62 10.25 12.02
N ALA A 130 -14.76 9.75 12.48
CA ALA A 130 -14.88 8.37 12.96
C ALA A 130 -15.09 7.32 11.84
N LEU A 131 -15.10 7.72 10.57
CA LEU A 131 -15.25 6.82 9.42
C LEU A 131 -13.90 6.11 9.11
N PRO A 132 -13.91 5.04 8.28
CA PRO A 132 -12.68 4.34 7.91
C PRO A 132 -11.82 5.15 6.93
N HIS A 133 -10.58 5.47 7.31
CA HIS A 133 -9.68 6.26 6.47
C HIS A 133 -8.79 5.37 5.61
N ALA A 134 -8.98 5.46 4.29
CA ALA A 134 -8.10 4.76 3.36
C ALA A 134 -6.69 5.36 3.46
N MET A 135 -5.67 4.52 3.63
CA MET A 135 -4.29 4.98 3.76
C MET A 135 -3.36 4.17 2.87
N HIS A 136 -2.45 4.85 2.18
CA HIS A 136 -1.63 4.21 1.16
C HIS A 136 -0.20 4.75 1.14
N ILE A 137 0.72 3.94 0.60
CA ILE A 137 1.95 4.45 0.01
C ILE A 137 1.62 4.84 -1.43
N HIS A 138 1.86 6.11 -1.75
CA HIS A 138 1.80 6.63 -3.11
C HIS A 138 3.22 6.86 -3.64
N GLY A 139 3.36 6.73 -4.96
CA GLY A 139 4.64 6.93 -5.62
C GLY A 139 4.59 6.89 -7.13
N LYS A 140 5.69 7.33 -7.75
CA LYS A 140 5.88 7.25 -9.20
C LYS A 140 6.54 5.93 -9.57
N GLU A 141 6.19 5.41 -10.74
CA GLU A 141 6.64 4.08 -11.17
C GLU A 141 8.16 4.06 -11.45
N ALA A 142 8.67 5.12 -12.09
CA ALA A 142 10.07 5.25 -12.47
C ALA A 142 10.95 5.59 -11.27
N ALA A 143 12.14 4.98 -11.21
CA ALA A 143 13.14 5.31 -10.19
C ALA A 143 13.68 6.73 -10.40
N ALA A 144 14.04 7.39 -9.30
CA ALA A 144 14.49 8.78 -9.27
C ALA A 144 13.41 9.82 -9.64
N GLU A 145 12.16 9.41 -9.87
CA GLU A 145 11.03 10.33 -9.89
C GLU A 145 10.46 10.45 -8.47
N ILE A 146 10.96 11.42 -7.71
CA ILE A 146 10.49 11.66 -6.35
C ILE A 146 9.03 12.10 -6.41
N ALA A 147 8.22 11.41 -5.61
CA ALA A 147 6.81 11.71 -5.47
C ALA A 147 6.62 12.63 -4.26
N MET A 148 5.82 13.69 -4.42
CA MET A 148 5.68 14.72 -3.38
C MET A 148 4.22 14.96 -3.03
N CYS A 149 3.99 15.55 -1.85
CA CYS A 149 2.65 15.98 -1.47
C CYS A 149 2.18 17.13 -2.36
N PRO A 150 0.91 17.13 -2.78
CA PRO A 150 0.39 18.17 -3.67
C PRO A 150 0.38 19.53 -2.98
N GLY A 151 0.72 20.56 -3.74
CA GLY A 151 0.64 21.94 -3.31
C GLY A 151 -0.76 22.52 -3.47
N ALA A 152 -1.00 23.68 -2.85
CA ALA A 152 -2.25 24.42 -2.97
C ALA A 152 -2.56 24.86 -4.41
N ASP A 153 -1.56 24.90 -5.29
CA ASP A 153 -1.70 25.16 -6.72
C ASP A 153 -2.45 24.04 -7.47
N ARG A 154 -2.72 22.91 -6.82
CA ARG A 154 -3.53 21.82 -7.37
C ARG A 154 -5.03 21.94 -7.10
N ARG A 155 -5.44 22.93 -6.32
CA ARG A 155 -6.85 23.28 -6.22
C ARG A 155 -7.34 23.70 -7.60
N ASP A 156 -8.57 23.32 -7.95
CA ASP A 156 -9.29 23.84 -9.10
C ASP A 156 -8.76 23.42 -10.50
N ASP A 157 -7.90 22.40 -10.58
CA ASP A 157 -7.34 21.92 -11.87
C ASP A 157 -8.38 21.15 -12.72
N LEU A 158 -9.31 20.45 -12.07
CA LEU A 158 -10.43 19.75 -12.70
C LEU A 158 -11.78 20.28 -12.23
N VAL A 159 -11.91 20.58 -10.94
CA VAL A 159 -13.14 21.09 -10.33
C VAL A 159 -12.81 22.26 -9.43
N ASP A 160 -13.34 23.43 -9.76
CA ASP A 160 -13.18 24.67 -9.00
C ASP A 160 -14.10 24.67 -7.77
N ASP A 161 -13.67 23.96 -6.72
CA ASP A 161 -14.36 23.86 -5.43
C ASP A 161 -13.44 24.01 -4.21
N GLY A 162 -12.17 24.39 -4.44
CA GLY A 162 -11.18 24.59 -3.38
C GLY A 162 -10.62 23.29 -2.80
N LEU A 163 -11.08 22.12 -3.23
CA LEU A 163 -10.51 20.84 -2.82
C LEU A 163 -9.39 20.42 -3.78
N ILE A 164 -8.61 19.43 -3.34
CA ILE A 164 -7.60 18.76 -4.17
C ILE A 164 -8.07 17.32 -4.28
N GLU A 165 -8.83 17.02 -5.33
CA GLU A 165 -9.24 15.65 -5.62
C GLU A 165 -8.03 14.76 -5.87
N THR A 166 -8.23 13.45 -5.66
CA THR A 166 -7.13 12.51 -5.85
C THR A 166 -6.53 12.60 -7.27
N VAL A 167 -7.32 12.92 -8.29
CA VAL A 167 -6.82 13.02 -9.67
C VAL A 167 -5.99 14.28 -9.91
N GLU A 168 -6.27 15.38 -9.21
CA GLU A 168 -5.54 16.65 -9.33
C GLU A 168 -4.15 16.57 -8.68
N GLY A 169 -4.02 15.76 -7.61
CA GLY A 169 -2.75 15.45 -6.96
C GLY A 169 -1.88 14.40 -7.68
N LEU A 170 -2.45 13.58 -8.58
CA LEU A 170 -1.74 12.46 -9.24
C LEU A 170 -0.39 12.84 -9.87
N PRO A 171 -0.23 13.99 -10.55
CA PRO A 171 1.07 14.36 -11.12
C PRO A 171 2.19 14.55 -10.06
N ASP A 172 1.84 14.92 -8.82
CA ASP A 172 2.80 15.07 -7.73
C ASP A 172 3.09 13.74 -7.05
N TYR A 173 2.04 13.09 -6.57
CA TYR A 173 2.22 11.95 -5.68
C TYR A 173 2.29 10.58 -6.38
N GLY A 174 1.90 10.50 -7.65
CA GLY A 174 1.79 9.24 -8.36
C GLY A 174 0.67 8.31 -7.86
N GLY A 175 0.70 7.06 -8.32
CA GLY A 175 -0.36 6.08 -8.07
C GLY A 175 -0.25 5.42 -6.70
N ILE A 176 -1.31 4.71 -6.31
CA ILE A 176 -1.30 3.84 -5.13
C ILE A 176 -0.37 2.65 -5.42
N LEU A 177 0.56 2.39 -4.49
CA LEU A 177 1.50 1.27 -4.55
C LEU A 177 1.20 0.20 -3.49
N VAL A 178 0.81 0.64 -2.28
CA VAL A 178 0.49 -0.24 -1.13
C VAL A 178 -0.66 0.36 -0.34
N SER A 179 -1.62 -0.46 0.08
CA SER A 179 -2.75 -0.11 0.93
C SER A 179 -2.52 -0.61 2.36
N PHE A 180 -2.67 0.28 3.35
CA PHE A 180 -2.54 -0.04 4.77
C PHE A 180 -3.84 -0.61 5.34
N THR A 181 -4.29 -1.73 4.78
CA THR A 181 -5.44 -2.48 5.30
C THR A 181 -5.09 -3.09 6.66
N LEU A 182 -6.10 -3.30 7.50
CA LEU A 182 -6.04 -3.99 8.78
C LEU A 182 -5.79 -5.49 8.59
N PHE A 183 -6.24 -6.06 7.48
CA PHE A 183 -6.10 -7.47 7.15
C PHE A 183 -6.15 -7.71 5.63
N GLY A 184 -5.64 -8.86 5.20
CA GLY A 184 -5.75 -9.30 3.81
C GLY A 184 -4.87 -8.50 2.84
N ASP A 185 -5.38 -8.31 1.63
CA ASP A 185 -4.70 -7.67 0.52
C ASP A 185 -4.24 -6.25 0.85
N THR A 186 -3.04 -5.91 0.40
CA THR A 186 -2.40 -4.59 0.53
C THR A 186 -2.04 -4.01 -0.84
N SER A 187 -2.48 -4.63 -1.93
CA SER A 187 -2.27 -4.12 -3.27
C SER A 187 -3.13 -2.86 -3.55
N PRO A 188 -2.90 -2.17 -4.68
CA PRO A 188 -3.76 -1.09 -5.12
C PRO A 188 -5.22 -1.49 -5.35
N ALA A 189 -5.53 -2.79 -5.53
CA ALA A 189 -6.90 -3.25 -5.69
C ALA A 189 -7.75 -3.06 -4.42
N SER A 190 -7.11 -2.85 -3.26
CA SER A 190 -7.77 -2.56 -1.99
C SER A 190 -7.97 -1.05 -1.72
N ALA A 191 -7.66 -0.17 -2.69
CA ALA A 191 -7.62 1.29 -2.52
C ALA A 191 -8.84 1.86 -1.76
N LEU A 192 -10.05 1.39 -2.06
CA LEU A 192 -11.30 1.82 -1.43
C LEU A 192 -12.13 0.66 -0.87
N ASP A 193 -11.49 -0.44 -0.45
CA ASP A 193 -12.18 -1.46 0.35
C ASP A 193 -12.30 -0.96 1.80
N LEU A 194 -13.10 0.10 2.00
CA LEU A 194 -13.24 0.88 3.24
C LEU A 194 -13.36 0.03 4.51
N PRO A 195 -14.13 -1.09 4.54
CA PRO A 195 -14.22 -1.95 5.73
C PRO A 195 -12.89 -2.57 6.18
N ARG A 196 -11.84 -2.50 5.37
CA ARG A 196 -10.49 -3.00 5.72
C ARG A 196 -9.59 -1.93 6.29
N PHE A 197 -9.99 -0.66 6.34
CA PHE A 197 -9.15 0.41 6.85
C PHE A 197 -9.46 0.76 8.30
N ALA A 198 -8.51 1.41 8.96
CA ALA A 198 -8.68 1.87 10.33
C ALA A 198 -9.60 3.09 10.37
N SER A 199 -10.46 3.15 11.38
CA SER A 199 -11.22 4.35 11.74
C SER A 199 -10.53 5.09 12.88
N ALA A 200 -10.72 6.41 12.93
CA ALA A 200 -10.34 7.15 14.12
C ALA A 200 -11.34 6.89 15.27
N ASP A 201 -10.91 7.18 16.49
CA ASP A 201 -11.80 7.20 17.65
C ASP A 201 -12.73 8.44 17.63
N THR A 202 -13.62 8.55 18.62
CA THR A 202 -14.60 9.64 18.68
C THR A 202 -13.99 11.02 18.96
N VAL A 203 -12.70 11.11 19.24
CA VAL A 203 -11.96 12.37 19.38
C VAL A 203 -10.96 12.57 18.24
N GLY A 204 -11.09 11.77 17.18
CA GLY A 204 -10.38 11.91 15.93
C GLY A 204 -8.96 11.38 15.91
N ASN A 205 -8.60 10.47 16.81
CA ASN A 205 -7.29 9.81 16.80
C ASN A 205 -7.35 8.44 16.12
N LEU A 206 -6.47 8.23 15.14
CA LEU A 206 -6.28 6.96 14.46
C LEU A 206 -4.93 6.35 14.85
N GLU A 207 -4.92 5.06 15.19
CA GLU A 207 -3.70 4.26 15.31
C GLU A 207 -3.79 3.03 14.40
N TYR A 208 -2.79 2.87 13.54
CA TYR A 208 -2.61 1.72 12.69
C TYR A 208 -1.27 1.07 12.99
N LYS A 209 -1.24 -0.26 13.08
CA LYS A 209 0.00 -1.01 13.20
C LYS A 209 -0.11 -2.38 12.54
N ARG A 210 0.73 -2.65 11.54
CA ARG A 210 0.76 -3.95 10.86
C ARG A 210 2.11 -4.21 10.21
N THR A 211 2.51 -5.48 10.18
CA THR A 211 3.55 -5.96 9.25
C THR A 211 2.88 -6.35 7.93
N ILE A 212 3.36 -5.78 6.83
CA ILE A 212 2.86 -6.06 5.49
C ILE A 212 4.01 -6.39 4.55
N ALA A 213 3.76 -7.31 3.61
CA ALA A 213 4.67 -7.56 2.50
C ALA A 213 4.55 -6.42 1.49
N VAL A 214 5.67 -5.78 1.18
CA VAL A 214 5.73 -4.68 0.21
C VAL A 214 6.42 -5.19 -1.06
N PRO A 215 5.93 -4.84 -2.27
CA PRO A 215 6.62 -5.22 -3.51
C PRO A 215 8.08 -4.77 -3.49
N ALA A 216 9.01 -5.61 -3.94
CA ALA A 216 10.45 -5.37 -3.80
C ALA A 216 10.90 -4.02 -4.42
N ASN A 217 10.28 -3.60 -5.53
CA ASN A 217 10.56 -2.32 -6.20
C ASN A 217 10.06 -1.09 -5.42
N VAL A 218 9.10 -1.27 -4.50
CA VAL A 218 8.62 -0.23 -3.59
C VAL A 218 9.47 -0.26 -2.32
N ALA A 219 9.70 -1.45 -1.76
CA ALA A 219 10.47 -1.63 -0.54
C ALA A 219 11.88 -1.06 -0.66
N SER A 220 12.54 -1.21 -1.82
CA SER A 220 13.91 -0.72 -2.05
C SER A 220 14.03 0.80 -2.15
N ARG A 221 12.92 1.52 -2.38
CA ARG A 221 12.88 2.97 -2.66
C ARG A 221 11.84 3.69 -1.80
N LEU A 222 11.63 3.23 -0.56
CA LEU A 222 10.59 3.81 0.31
C LEU A 222 10.77 5.32 0.50
N ASP A 223 12.01 5.80 0.50
CA ASP A 223 12.39 7.21 0.62
C ASP A 223 12.16 8.06 -0.64
N GLU A 224 11.71 7.47 -1.75
CA GLU A 224 11.22 8.18 -2.95
C GLU A 224 9.70 8.38 -2.94
N MET A 225 9.02 7.89 -1.90
CA MET A 225 7.56 7.78 -1.80
C MET A 225 7.00 8.62 -0.64
N HIS A 226 5.68 8.72 -0.53
CA HIS A 226 5.01 9.30 0.64
C HIS A 226 3.82 8.45 1.07
N ILE A 227 3.29 8.78 2.24
CA ILE A 227 2.05 8.23 2.76
C ILE A 227 0.94 9.26 2.58
N VAL A 228 -0.22 8.80 2.11
CA VAL A 228 -1.44 9.60 2.04
C VAL A 228 -2.52 8.95 2.89
N ILE A 229 -3.24 9.75 3.67
CA ILE A 229 -4.48 9.39 4.36
C ILE A 229 -5.62 10.07 3.60
N HIS A 230 -6.66 9.30 3.30
CA HIS A 230 -7.87 9.76 2.62
C HIS A 230 -9.09 9.58 3.52
N GLY A 231 -10.17 10.27 3.16
CA GLY A 231 -11.45 10.14 3.83
C GLY A 231 -11.72 11.35 4.71
N THR A 232 -12.79 12.10 4.41
CA THR A 232 -13.36 13.09 5.32
C THR A 232 -14.88 13.21 5.12
N ASP A 233 -15.63 13.26 6.20
CA ASP A 233 -17.06 13.54 6.23
C ASP A 233 -17.32 15.05 6.11
N LEU A 234 -17.35 15.59 4.89
CA LEU A 234 -17.42 17.05 4.64
C LEU A 234 -18.75 17.66 5.10
N ASP A 235 -19.84 16.91 5.00
CA ASP A 235 -21.18 17.38 5.40
C ASP A 235 -21.59 16.95 6.82
N GLY A 236 -20.79 16.11 7.48
CA GLY A 236 -20.99 15.67 8.87
C GLY A 236 -22.15 14.70 9.05
N ASN A 237 -22.55 13.98 8.00
CA ASN A 237 -23.71 13.09 8.04
C ASN A 237 -23.40 11.67 8.59
N GLY A 238 -22.12 11.36 8.84
CA GLY A 238 -21.66 10.07 9.32
C GLY A 238 -21.55 8.99 8.24
N SER A 239 -21.39 9.37 6.97
CA SER A 239 -21.18 8.45 5.85
C SER A 239 -20.48 9.11 4.67
N TYR A 240 -19.56 8.40 4.00
CA TYR A 240 -18.93 8.96 2.81
C TYR A 240 -19.91 9.05 1.62
N GLY A 241 -20.05 10.27 1.12
CA GLY A 241 -20.87 10.67 0.00
C GLY A 241 -20.20 11.78 -0.84
N GLY A 242 -20.99 12.79 -1.20
CA GLY A 242 -20.61 13.80 -2.16
C GLY A 242 -20.72 13.35 -3.62
N ARG A 243 -20.21 14.19 -4.54
CA ARG A 243 -20.20 13.88 -5.98
C ARG A 243 -19.35 12.65 -6.27
N THR A 244 -19.62 11.99 -7.39
CA THR A 244 -18.72 10.95 -7.90
C THR A 244 -17.53 11.60 -8.61
N THR A 245 -16.31 11.24 -8.19
CA THR A 245 -15.06 11.75 -8.76
C THR A 245 -14.78 11.16 -10.14
N ALA A 246 -13.72 11.64 -10.80
CA ALA A 246 -13.22 11.04 -12.04
C ALA A 246 -12.76 9.57 -11.89
N LEU A 247 -12.45 9.12 -10.66
CA LEU A 247 -12.09 7.73 -10.33
C LEU A 247 -13.32 6.84 -10.07
N GLY A 248 -14.50 7.44 -9.89
CA GLY A 248 -15.76 6.72 -9.83
C GLY A 248 -16.21 6.35 -8.42
N ALA A 249 -15.61 6.91 -7.37
CA ALA A 249 -16.08 6.77 -6.00
C ALA A 249 -16.62 8.10 -5.45
N PRO A 250 -17.26 8.09 -4.27
CA PRO A 250 -17.67 9.31 -3.59
C PRO A 250 -16.46 10.16 -3.24
N LEU A 251 -16.55 11.47 -3.48
CA LEU A 251 -15.51 12.45 -3.17
C LEU A 251 -14.96 12.26 -1.76
N GLU A 252 -15.84 12.18 -0.78
CA GLU A 252 -15.47 12.13 0.64
C GLU A 252 -14.61 10.92 0.98
N ALA A 253 -14.82 9.77 0.32
CA ALA A 253 -14.04 8.56 0.55
C ALA A 253 -12.64 8.60 -0.08
N GLU A 254 -12.46 9.39 -1.14
CA GLU A 254 -11.21 9.48 -1.91
C GLU A 254 -10.42 10.76 -1.60
N LEU A 255 -11.00 11.73 -0.89
CA LEU A 255 -10.34 13.02 -0.68
C LEU A 255 -9.09 12.82 0.21
N PRO A 256 -7.89 13.20 -0.26
CA PRO A 256 -6.66 13.08 0.52
C PRO A 256 -6.64 14.15 1.62
N VAL A 257 -6.57 13.76 2.89
CA VAL A 257 -6.65 14.68 4.03
C VAL A 257 -5.31 14.92 4.71
N ALA A 258 -4.36 13.98 4.59
CA ALA A 258 -2.99 14.19 5.07
C ALA A 258 -1.97 13.51 4.16
N CYS A 259 -0.81 14.12 4.03
CA CYS A 259 0.30 13.61 3.24
C CYS A 259 1.65 13.84 3.93
N GLY A 260 2.58 12.91 3.77
CA GLY A 260 3.96 13.09 4.22
C GLY A 260 4.97 12.20 3.53
N GLU A 261 6.06 12.82 3.08
CA GLU A 261 7.25 12.16 2.51
C GLU A 261 7.87 11.17 3.49
N ILE A 262 8.17 9.98 2.99
CA ILE A 262 8.91 8.97 3.73
C ILE A 262 10.40 9.32 3.64
N LYS A 263 11.09 9.34 4.78
CA LYS A 263 12.50 9.69 4.88
C LYS A 263 13.26 8.57 5.57
N ALA A 264 14.41 8.21 5.03
CA ALA A 264 15.32 7.29 5.70
C ALA A 264 15.82 7.91 7.02
N LYS A 265 15.86 7.10 8.07
CA LYS A 265 16.47 7.44 9.36
C LYS A 265 17.85 6.79 9.42
N HIS A 266 18.88 7.63 9.26
CA HIS A 266 20.28 7.28 9.49
C HIS A 266 20.63 7.43 10.98
#